data_AF-A0A3B7N701-F1
#
_entry.id   AF-A0A3B7N701-F1
#
_cell.length_a   1.000
_cell.length_b   1.000
_cell.length_c   1.000
_cell.angle_alpha   90.00
_cell.angle_beta   90.00
_cell.angle_gamma   90.00
#
_symmetry.space_group_name_H-M   'P 1'
#
loop_
_entity.id
_entity.type
_entity.pdbx_description
1 polymer ?
#
loop_
_entity_poly.entity_id
_entity_poly.type
_entity_poly.pdbx_seq_one_letter_code
_entity_poly.pdbx_strand_id
1 'polypeptide(L)'
;MNGLPLRWKLFRVMCILQLIMVLYSLVIHGIRLFNGRNFWGDLIGVISYGIVFLFVCQGLALLSDNYPDTPLTVSQKRRFNLLFLVNFILIAFLFAKTVYVWRIIPYINMASIMRGNLFFNLLFIIFQSIVVFIFHLLFLYGMYRLRQLIYQNTVTGWYQQFDGPASQQPK
;
A
#
# COMPACT_ATOMS: atom_id res chain seq x y z
N MET A 1 -1.53 7.65 -25.19
CA MET A 1 -1.75 6.94 -23.91
C MET A 1 -3.22 6.53 -23.78
N ASN A 2 -3.72 5.66 -24.67
CA ASN A 2 -5.13 5.25 -24.69
C ASN A 2 -5.15 3.71 -24.66
N GLY A 3 -5.59 3.10 -23.55
CA GLY A 3 -5.71 1.64 -23.46
C GLY A 3 -5.75 1.04 -22.05
N LEU A 4 -5.31 1.77 -21.02
CA LEU A 4 -5.44 1.27 -19.64
C LEU A 4 -6.90 1.34 -19.18
N PRO A 5 -7.50 0.22 -18.70
CA PRO A 5 -8.86 0.24 -18.16
C PRO A 5 -8.96 1.26 -17.03
N LEU A 6 -10.08 1.99 -16.98
CA LEU A 6 -10.33 3.08 -16.01
C LEU A 6 -9.98 2.69 -14.56
N ARG A 7 -10.23 1.44 -14.18
CA ARG A 7 -9.92 0.86 -12.86
C ARG A 7 -8.43 0.94 -12.51
N TRP A 8 -7.54 0.66 -13.46
CA TRP A 8 -6.08 0.68 -13.25
C TRP A 8 -5.51 2.09 -13.25
N LYS A 9 -6.12 2.99 -14.02
CA LYS A 9 -5.80 4.42 -13.97
C LYS A 9 -6.13 5.00 -12.60
N LEU A 10 -7.31 4.68 -12.05
CA LEU A 10 -7.70 5.03 -10.69
C LEU A 10 -6.76 4.43 -9.65
N PHE A 11 -6.45 3.14 -9.75
CA PHE A 11 -5.50 2.49 -8.85
C PHE A 11 -4.13 3.19 -8.83
N ARG A 12 -3.58 3.51 -10.01
CA ARG A 12 -2.32 4.24 -10.12
C ARG A 12 -2.37 5.62 -9.46
N VAL A 13 -3.45 6.37 -9.66
CA VAL A 13 -3.64 7.67 -9.00
C VAL A 13 -3.71 7.52 -7.48
N MET A 14 -4.43 6.52 -6.98
CA MET A 14 -4.51 6.25 -5.54
C MET A 14 -3.15 5.87 -4.95
N CYS A 15 -2.35 5.05 -5.64
CA CYS A 15 -0.98 4.74 -5.24
C CYS A 15 -0.08 5.98 -5.20
N ILE A 16 -0.21 6.90 -6.18
CA ILE A 16 0.54 8.16 -6.18
C ILE A 16 0.14 9.05 -5.02
N LEU A 17 -1.16 9.18 -4.73
CA LEU A 17 -1.66 9.94 -3.57
C LEU A 17 -1.15 9.35 -2.26
N GLN A 18 -1.19 8.02 -2.14
CA GLN A 18 -0.63 7.30 -0.98
C GLN A 18 0.87 7.56 -0.84
N LEU A 19 1.62 7.55 -1.94
CA LEU A 19 3.06 7.85 -1.94
C LEU A 19 3.34 9.25 -1.40
N ILE A 20 2.59 10.26 -1.85
CA ILE A 20 2.73 11.65 -1.40
C ILE A 20 2.46 11.76 0.11
N MET A 21 1.37 11.15 0.59
CA MET A 21 1.01 11.17 2.03
C MET A 21 2.05 10.48 2.91
N VAL A 22 2.57 9.33 2.44
CA VAL A 22 3.59 8.57 3.17
C VAL A 22 4.91 9.34 3.18
N LEU A 23 5.30 9.93 2.06
CA LEU A 23 6.51 10.76 1.96
C LEU A 23 6.42 11.98 2.90
N TYR A 24 5.27 12.65 2.93
CA TYR A 24 5.03 13.75 3.87
C TYR A 24 5.19 13.30 5.34
N SER A 25 4.61 12.15 5.69
CA SER A 25 4.72 11.58 7.04
C SER A 25 6.16 11.19 7.39
N LEU A 26 6.89 10.61 6.43
CA LEU A 26 8.29 10.24 6.57
C LEU A 26 9.16 11.46 6.85
N VAL A 27 8.97 12.55 6.10
CA VAL A 27 9.70 13.80 6.30
C VAL A 27 9.41 14.40 7.68
N ILE A 28 8.15 14.43 8.12
CA ILE A 28 7.81 14.92 9.46
C ILE A 28 8.51 14.11 10.56
N HIS A 29 8.41 12.78 10.50
CA HIS A 29 9.07 11.93 11.49
C HIS A 29 10.60 12.03 11.41
N GLY A 30 11.15 12.21 10.22
CA GLY A 30 12.58 12.46 10.01
C GLY A 30 13.03 13.75 10.67
N ILE A 31 12.32 14.86 10.47
CA ILE A 31 12.63 16.15 11.13
C ILE A 31 12.49 16.03 12.64
N ARG A 32 11.43 15.35 13.13
CA ARG A 32 11.21 15.13 14.56
C ARG A 32 12.25 14.21 15.19
N LEU A 33 12.84 13.30 14.45
CA LEU A 33 13.92 12.45 14.94
C LEU A 33 15.14 13.28 15.40
N PHE A 34 15.45 14.36 14.68
CA PHE A 34 16.58 15.25 15.00
C PHE A 34 16.23 16.36 15.99
N ASN A 35 14.97 16.77 16.08
CA ASN A 35 14.52 17.91 16.88
C ASN A 35 13.61 17.55 18.07
N GLY A 36 13.26 16.28 18.24
CA GLY A 36 12.19 15.82 19.13
C GLY A 36 12.67 15.19 20.43
N ARG A 37 11.83 15.27 21.47
CA ARG A 37 12.06 14.62 22.77
C ARG A 37 11.87 13.10 22.76
N ASN A 38 11.21 12.54 21.75
CA ASN A 38 10.79 11.14 21.74
C ASN A 38 11.43 10.35 20.58
N PHE A 39 12.75 10.26 20.62
CA PHE A 39 13.60 9.63 19.60
C PHE A 39 13.07 8.26 19.15
N TRP A 40 12.73 7.38 20.10
CA TRP A 40 12.27 6.01 19.79
C TRP A 40 10.95 5.99 19.02
N GLY A 41 10.00 6.85 19.39
CA GLY A 41 8.71 6.96 18.70
C GLY A 41 8.88 7.45 17.26
N ASP A 42 9.73 8.45 17.06
CA ASP A 42 10.01 9.00 15.73
C ASP A 42 10.84 8.04 14.87
N LEU A 43 11.77 7.28 15.46
CA LEU A 43 12.55 6.25 14.76
C LEU A 43 11.64 5.14 14.22
N ILE A 44 10.73 4.64 15.05
CA ILE A 44 9.72 3.66 14.63
C ILE A 44 8.83 4.25 13.52
N GLY A 45 8.47 5.53 13.63
CA GLY A 45 7.75 6.26 12.59
C GLY A 45 8.49 6.25 11.25
N VAL A 46 9.76 6.66 11.23
CA VAL A 46 10.59 6.68 10.02
C VAL A 46 10.71 5.28 9.41
N ILE A 47 10.97 4.25 10.21
CA ILE A 47 11.08 2.86 9.72
C ILE A 47 9.74 2.41 9.13
N SER A 48 8.64 2.63 9.86
CA SER A 48 7.30 2.17 9.43
C SER A 48 6.87 2.84 8.13
N TYR A 49 6.95 4.17 8.05
CA TYR A 49 6.60 4.90 6.83
C TYR A 49 7.61 4.66 5.70
N GLY A 50 8.88 4.39 6.01
CA GLY A 50 9.89 4.03 5.03
C GLY A 50 9.60 2.69 4.35
N ILE A 51 9.18 1.68 5.13
CA ILE A 51 8.73 0.40 4.59
C ILE A 51 7.51 0.59 3.71
N VAL A 52 6.51 1.39 4.15
CA VAL A 52 5.33 1.71 3.32
C VAL A 52 5.72 2.41 2.02
N PHE A 53 6.68 3.33 2.06
CA PHE A 53 7.13 4.06 0.87
C PHE A 53 7.75 3.11 -0.16
N LEU A 54 8.71 2.28 0.27
CA LEU A 54 9.34 1.28 -0.59
C LEU A 54 8.31 0.32 -1.17
N PHE A 55 7.31 -0.04 -0.35
CA PHE A 55 6.22 -0.91 -0.71
C PHE A 55 5.32 -0.32 -1.83
N VAL A 56 4.91 0.94 -1.72
CA VAL A 56 4.11 1.61 -2.78
C VAL A 56 4.92 1.75 -4.07
N CYS A 57 6.21 2.08 -3.98
CA CYS A 57 7.10 2.14 -5.13
C CYS A 57 7.20 0.80 -5.86
N GLN A 58 7.38 -0.31 -5.13
CA GLN A 58 7.41 -1.63 -5.75
C GLN A 58 6.07 -2.02 -6.40
N GLY A 59 4.94 -1.65 -5.80
CA GLY A 59 3.63 -1.85 -6.43
C GLY A 59 3.46 -1.08 -7.73
N LEU A 60 3.91 0.17 -7.77
CA LEU A 60 3.90 0.99 -8.99
C LEU A 60 4.83 0.42 -10.06
N ALA A 61 6.03 -0.03 -9.69
CA ALA A 61 6.96 -0.68 -10.61
C ALA A 61 6.35 -1.95 -11.21
N LEU A 62 5.76 -2.82 -10.38
CA LEU A 62 5.07 -4.03 -10.85
C LEU A 62 3.93 -3.72 -11.83
N LEU A 63 3.18 -2.63 -11.57
CA LEU A 63 2.09 -2.19 -12.44
C LEU A 63 2.59 -1.61 -13.76
N SER A 64 3.78 -0.99 -13.76
CA SER A 64 4.41 -0.45 -14.95
C SER A 64 5.03 -1.54 -15.83
N ASP A 65 5.64 -2.55 -15.20
CA ASP A 65 6.45 -3.55 -15.89
C ASP A 65 5.65 -4.78 -16.36
N ASN A 66 4.55 -5.12 -15.68
CA ASN A 66 3.83 -6.39 -15.90
C ASN A 66 2.37 -6.22 -16.40
N TYR A 67 1.96 -5.01 -16.73
CA TYR A 67 0.62 -4.73 -17.24
C TYR A 67 0.66 -4.43 -18.74
N PRO A 68 -0.26 -4.97 -19.59
CA PRO A 68 -1.36 -5.90 -19.27
C PRO A 68 -1.03 -7.39 -19.49
N ASP A 69 0.03 -7.72 -20.24
CA ASP A 69 0.09 -9.01 -20.96
C ASP A 69 1.28 -9.90 -20.60
N THR A 70 2.20 -9.45 -19.72
CA THR A 70 3.42 -10.19 -19.42
C THR A 70 3.28 -11.06 -18.17
N PRO A 71 3.49 -12.39 -18.27
CA PRO A 71 3.51 -13.26 -17.11
C PRO A 71 4.73 -12.92 -16.23
N LEU A 72 4.52 -12.81 -14.92
CA LEU A 72 5.63 -12.53 -14.00
C LEU A 72 6.61 -13.70 -13.92
N THR A 73 7.89 -13.35 -13.94
CA THR A 73 8.99 -14.28 -13.66
C THR A 73 8.91 -14.84 -12.24
N VAL A 74 9.54 -15.99 -12.01
CA VAL A 74 9.55 -16.69 -10.70
C VAL A 74 10.11 -15.80 -9.58
N SER A 75 11.12 -14.99 -9.87
CA SER A 75 11.71 -14.03 -8.92
C SER A 75 10.75 -12.90 -8.57
N GLN A 76 9.99 -12.38 -9.55
CA GLN A 76 8.98 -11.36 -9.32
C GLN A 76 7.78 -11.90 -8.53
N LYS A 77 7.36 -13.17 -8.74
CA LYS A 77 6.32 -13.83 -7.92
C LYS A 77 6.72 -13.91 -6.43
N ARG A 78 7.98 -14.23 -6.14
CA ARG A 78 8.48 -14.28 -4.75
C ARG A 78 8.46 -12.90 -4.09
N ARG A 79 8.91 -11.87 -4.82
CA ARG A 79 8.83 -10.46 -4.36
C ARG A 79 7.37 -10.03 -4.14
N PHE A 80 6.46 -10.42 -5.03
CA PHE A 80 5.04 -10.14 -4.92
C PHE A 80 4.39 -10.75 -3.67
N ASN A 81 4.70 -12.01 -3.35
CA ASN A 81 4.19 -12.64 -2.12
C ASN A 81 4.76 -11.98 -0.86
N LEU A 82 6.04 -11.62 -0.86
CA LEU A 82 6.65 -10.89 0.25
C LEU A 82 6.00 -9.52 0.44
N LEU A 83 5.74 -8.82 -0.65
CA LEU A 83 4.97 -7.57 -0.66
C LEU A 83 3.57 -7.76 -0.07
N PHE A 84 2.84 -8.77 -0.52
CA PHE A 84 1.51 -9.08 0.01
C PHE A 84 1.53 -9.32 1.53
N LEU A 85 2.49 -10.09 2.03
CA LEU A 85 2.66 -10.36 3.46
C LEU A 85 2.99 -9.10 4.25
N VAL A 86 3.94 -8.28 3.77
CA VAL A 86 4.34 -7.03 4.43
C VAL A 86 3.19 -6.05 4.49
N ASN A 87 2.39 -5.93 3.42
CA ASN A 87 1.18 -5.10 3.41
C ASN A 87 0.19 -5.55 4.50
N PHE A 88 -0.06 -6.86 4.60
CA PHE A 88 -0.97 -7.41 5.60
C PHE A 88 -0.51 -7.10 7.03
N ILE A 89 0.80 -7.23 7.31
CA ILE A 89 1.40 -6.88 8.60
C ILE A 89 1.26 -5.37 8.87
N LEU A 90 1.48 -4.52 7.86
CA LEU A 90 1.31 -3.06 7.96
C LEU A 90 -0.14 -2.66 8.26
N ILE A 91 -1.11 -3.31 7.62
CA ILE A 91 -2.54 -3.13 7.91
C ILE A 91 -2.83 -3.51 9.37
N ALA A 92 -2.33 -4.66 9.82
CA ALA A 92 -2.51 -5.12 11.19
C ALA A 92 -1.89 -4.13 12.21
N PHE A 93 -0.70 -3.61 11.91
CA PHE A 93 -0.04 -2.60 12.74
C PHE A 93 -0.81 -1.27 12.78
N LEU A 94 -1.25 -0.76 11.64
CA LEU A 94 -2.06 0.48 11.56
C LEU A 94 -3.40 0.31 12.29
N PHE A 95 -4.03 -0.86 12.17
CA PHE A 95 -5.23 -1.20 12.90
C PHE A 95 -4.98 -1.21 14.41
N ALA A 96 -3.94 -1.89 14.88
CA ALA A 96 -3.56 -1.92 16.29
C ALA A 96 -3.27 -0.51 16.84
N LYS A 97 -2.57 0.34 16.07
CA LYS A 97 -2.33 1.74 16.42
C LYS A 97 -3.64 2.52 16.56
N THR A 98 -4.59 2.29 15.64
CA THR A 98 -5.91 2.95 15.66
C THR A 98 -6.71 2.54 16.91
N VAL A 99 -6.73 1.25 17.23
CA VAL A 99 -7.38 0.71 18.44
C VAL A 99 -6.74 1.27 19.71
N TYR A 100 -5.41 1.36 19.75
CA TYR A 100 -4.67 1.92 20.88
C TYR A 100 -5.03 3.39 21.12
N VAL A 101 -5.06 4.21 20.07
CA VAL A 101 -5.47 5.62 20.16
C VAL A 101 -6.90 5.73 20.69
N TRP A 102 -7.83 4.95 20.14
CA TRP A 102 -9.23 4.92 20.59
C TRP A 102 -9.39 4.55 22.07
N ARG A 103 -8.59 3.60 22.56
CA ARG A 103 -8.60 3.18 23.96
C ARG A 103 -8.14 4.29 24.91
N ILE A 104 -7.27 5.19 24.47
CA ILE A 104 -6.70 6.25 25.31
C ILE A 104 -7.63 7.46 25.40
N ILE A 105 -8.44 7.74 24.37
CA ILE A 105 -9.40 8.86 24.33
C ILE A 105 -10.17 9.08 25.65
N PRO A 106 -10.77 8.07 26.31
CA PRO A 106 -11.52 8.27 27.55
C PRO A 106 -10.66 8.68 28.76
N TYR A 107 -9.34 8.41 28.72
CA TYR A 107 -8.41 8.79 29.79
C TYR A 107 -7.83 10.19 29.60
N ILE A 108 -8.07 10.82 28.45
CA ILE A 108 -7.59 12.18 28.20
C ILE A 108 -8.64 13.17 28.69
N ASN A 109 -8.22 14.12 29.53
CA ASN A 109 -9.08 15.16 30.04
C ASN A 109 -9.61 16.04 28.89
N MET A 110 -10.83 15.80 28.41
CA MET A 110 -11.41 16.50 27.25
C MET A 110 -11.41 18.03 27.44
N ALA A 111 -11.53 18.50 28.69
CA ALA A 111 -11.55 19.93 29.01
C ALA A 111 -10.21 20.65 28.74
N SER A 112 -9.07 19.94 28.82
CA SER A 112 -7.76 20.52 28.47
C SER A 112 -7.48 20.49 26.97
N ILE A 113 -8.07 19.53 26.24
CA ILE A 113 -7.91 19.41 24.78
C ILE A 113 -8.74 20.47 24.04
N MET A 114 -9.98 20.71 24.47
CA MET A 114 -10.89 21.68 23.81
C MET A 114 -10.39 23.13 23.87
N ARG A 115 -9.42 23.44 24.74
CA ARG A 115 -8.94 24.82 25.00
C ARG A 115 -7.82 25.29 24.05
N GLY A 116 -7.43 24.53 23.02
CA GLY A 116 -6.42 25.00 22.06
C GLY A 116 -6.27 24.17 20.78
N ASN A 117 -5.27 24.53 19.96
CA ASN A 117 -4.93 23.86 18.68
C ASN A 117 -4.61 22.36 18.80
N LEU A 118 -4.46 21.84 20.02
CA LEU A 118 -4.23 20.42 20.29
C LEU A 118 -5.40 19.53 19.85
N PHE A 119 -6.65 19.99 19.96
CA PHE A 119 -7.82 19.23 19.49
C PHE A 119 -7.78 19.00 17.99
N PHE A 120 -7.56 20.07 17.21
CA PHE A 120 -7.49 20.00 15.75
C PHE A 120 -6.29 19.17 15.28
N ASN A 121 -5.13 19.28 15.94
CA ASN A 121 -3.97 18.45 15.62
C ASN A 121 -4.23 16.96 15.88
N LEU A 122 -4.88 16.60 16.98
CA LEU A 122 -5.26 15.21 17.28
C LEU A 122 -6.25 14.67 16.25
N LEU A 123 -7.29 15.43 15.92
CA LEU A 123 -8.26 15.06 14.89
C LEU A 123 -7.58 14.84 13.53
N PHE A 124 -6.66 15.72 13.16
CA PHE A 124 -5.92 15.60 11.90
C PHE A 124 -5.05 14.32 11.86
N ILE A 125 -4.36 13.99 12.96
CA ILE A 125 -3.55 12.75 13.05
C ILE A 125 -4.43 11.50 12.94
N ILE A 126 -5.59 11.50 13.59
CA ILE A 126 -6.55 10.39 13.52
C ILE A 126 -7.09 10.25 12.10
N PHE A 127 -7.54 11.35 11.50
CA PHE A 127 -8.04 11.38 10.12
C PHE A 127 -6.99 10.87 9.14
N GLN A 128 -5.74 11.36 9.23
CA GLN A 128 -4.65 10.93 8.38
C GLN A 128 -4.34 9.44 8.54
N SER A 129 -4.41 8.91 9.76
CA SER A 129 -4.21 7.48 10.03
C SER A 129 -5.31 6.62 9.38
N ILE A 130 -6.57 7.04 9.47
CA ILE A 130 -7.71 6.35 8.83
C ILE A 130 -7.55 6.36 7.31
N VAL A 131 -7.18 7.51 6.73
CA VAL A 131 -6.97 7.65 5.29
C VAL A 131 -5.86 6.73 4.80
N VAL A 132 -4.71 6.69 5.49
CA VAL A 132 -3.60 5.79 5.16
C VAL A 132 -4.01 4.32 5.28
N PHE A 133 -4.84 3.98 6.26
CA PHE A 133 -5.40 2.64 6.43
C PHE A 133 -6.30 2.23 5.26
N ILE A 134 -7.23 3.10 4.85
CA ILE A 134 -8.08 2.88 3.67
C ILE A 134 -7.23 2.67 2.42
N PHE A 135 -6.18 3.48 2.23
CA PHE A 135 -5.28 3.30 1.09
C PHE A 135 -4.56 1.95 1.11
N HIS A 136 -4.14 1.44 2.27
CA HIS A 136 -3.56 0.09 2.35
C HIS A 136 -4.56 -1.00 1.97
N LEU A 137 -5.83 -0.88 2.37
CA LEU A 137 -6.88 -1.81 1.95
C LEU A 137 -7.10 -1.77 0.44
N LEU A 138 -7.16 -0.58 -0.16
CA LEU A 138 -7.26 -0.42 -1.61
C LEU A 138 -6.05 -1.00 -2.33
N PHE A 139 -4.85 -0.82 -1.78
CA PHE A 139 -3.63 -1.40 -2.32
C PHE A 139 -3.66 -2.93 -2.26
N LEU A 140 -4.09 -3.50 -1.13
CA LEU A 140 -4.26 -4.95 -0.96
C LEU A 140 -5.25 -5.51 -1.97
N TYR A 141 -6.38 -4.83 -2.17
CA TYR A 141 -7.37 -5.19 -3.19
C TYR A 141 -6.79 -5.15 -4.60
N GLY A 142 -6.02 -4.10 -4.94
CA GLY A 142 -5.34 -3.98 -6.23
C GLY A 142 -4.33 -5.09 -6.47
N MET A 143 -3.51 -5.43 -5.47
CA MET A 143 -2.60 -6.58 -5.54
C MET A 143 -3.36 -7.89 -5.73
N TYR A 144 -4.43 -8.13 -4.96
CA TYR A 144 -5.22 -9.35 -5.09
C TYR A 144 -5.80 -9.52 -6.50
N ARG A 145 -6.35 -8.43 -7.07
CA ARG A 145 -6.82 -8.39 -8.45
C ARG A 145 -5.70 -8.63 -9.46
N LEU A 146 -4.53 -8.01 -9.26
CA LEU A 146 -3.36 -8.24 -10.11
C LEU A 146 -3.01 -9.73 -10.12
N ARG A 147 -2.95 -10.37 -8.94
CA ARG A 147 -2.64 -11.80 -8.80
C ARG A 147 -3.61 -12.69 -9.58
N GLN A 148 -4.91 -12.37 -9.53
CA GLN A 148 -5.92 -13.09 -10.31
C GLN A 148 -5.71 -12.96 -11.81
N LEU A 149 -5.42 -11.74 -12.31
CA LEU A 149 -5.15 -11.49 -13.72
C LEU A 149 -3.87 -12.18 -14.20
N ILE A 150 -2.81 -12.16 -13.40
CA ILE A 150 -1.57 -12.87 -13.69
C ILE A 150 -1.82 -14.37 -13.80
N TYR A 151 -2.61 -14.93 -12.88
CA TYR A 151 -2.98 -16.35 -12.93
C TYR A 151 -3.75 -16.68 -14.20
N GLN A 152 -4.75 -15.87 -14.56
CA GLN A 152 -5.51 -16.03 -15.80
C GLN A 152 -4.60 -15.94 -17.04
N ASN A 153 -3.74 -14.93 -17.14
CA ASN A 153 -2.82 -14.77 -18.27
C ASN A 153 -1.80 -15.92 -18.36
N THR A 154 -1.30 -16.42 -17.23
CA THR A 154 -0.37 -17.56 -17.21
C THR A 154 -1.05 -18.83 -17.70
N VAL A 155 -2.29 -19.09 -17.27
CA VAL A 155 -3.07 -20.27 -17.67
C VAL A 155 -3.43 -20.19 -19.16
N THR A 156 -3.92 -19.03 -19.63
CA THR A 156 -4.21 -18.81 -21.06
C THR A 156 -2.98 -18.96 -21.94
N GLY A 157 -1.82 -18.43 -21.51
CA GLY A 157 -0.56 -18.61 -22.24
C GLY A 157 -0.09 -20.06 -22.29
N TRP A 158 -0.32 -20.84 -21.23
CA TRP A 158 -0.05 -22.27 -21.21
C TRP A 158 -0.92 -23.00 -22.23
N TYR A 159 -2.23 -22.77 -22.24
CA TYR A 159 -3.14 -23.35 -23.24
C TYR A 159 -2.77 -22.94 -24.67
N GLN A 160 -2.39 -21.69 -24.92
CA GLN A 160 -1.95 -21.28 -26.27
C GLN A 160 -0.64 -21.95 -26.72
N GLN A 161 0.26 -22.24 -25.77
CA GLN A 161 1.53 -22.92 -26.05
C GLN A 161 1.35 -24.41 -26.34
N PHE A 162 0.38 -25.08 -25.71
CA PHE A 162 0.18 -26.54 -25.83
C PHE A 162 -1.01 -26.93 -26.73
N ASP A 163 -2.03 -26.07 -26.87
CA ASP A 163 -3.23 -26.30 -27.68
C ASP A 163 -3.32 -25.35 -28.91
N GLY A 164 -2.26 -24.56 -29.18
CA GLY A 164 -2.16 -23.74 -30.38
C GLY A 164 -2.12 -24.58 -31.68
N PRO A 165 -2.29 -23.97 -32.87
CA PRO A 165 -2.75 -24.61 -34.13
C PRO A 165 -1.82 -25.66 -34.79
N ALA A 166 -0.92 -26.29 -34.06
CA ALA A 166 -0.18 -27.47 -34.52
C ALA A 166 -1.02 -28.76 -34.48
N SER A 167 -2.22 -28.75 -33.87
CA SER A 167 -3.14 -29.90 -33.83
C SER A 167 -4.11 -29.97 -35.01
N GLN A 168 -4.06 -29.02 -35.96
CA GLN A 168 -4.81 -29.05 -37.21
C GLN A 168 -3.89 -29.32 -38.41
N GLN A 169 -3.22 -30.47 -38.44
CA GLN A 169 -2.86 -31.10 -39.70
C GLN A 169 -3.73 -32.35 -39.87
N PRO A 170 -4.85 -32.27 -40.61
CA PRO A 170 -5.41 -33.47 -41.21
C PRO A 170 -4.46 -33.93 -42.33
N LYS A 171 -4.12 -35.21 -42.25
CA LYS A 171 -3.34 -35.99 -43.21
C LYS A 171 -3.94 -35.96 -44.62
#